data_AF-A0A2T2NBW8-F1
#
_entry.id   AF-A0A2T2NBW8-F1
#
_cell.length_a   1.000
_cell.length_b   1.000
_cell.length_c   1.000
_cell.angle_alpha   90.00
_cell.angle_beta   90.00
_cell.angle_gamma   90.00
#
_symmetry.space_group_name_H-M   'P 1'
#
loop_
_entity.id
_entity.type
_entity.pdbx_description
1 polymer ?
#
loop_
_entity_poly.entity_id
_entity_poly.type
_entity_poly.pdbx_seq_one_letter_code
_entity_poly.pdbx_strand_id
1 'polypeptide(L)'
;MDDARLSESETELDYDSDQIQSDMQSVVGKLKEDPLSITPDDARRLSENFNASNPHSARIISAVEALAIANPELHDDKSTLGMPHASILTLVKDLQVAVDTSPEAVTPEMLSITQNIVNQMQNAVGLRNRPHPELEKELQKEFAKLEPKVEHGTVTKAEANHLHSLEARAHGHAEKGGLTAHAQSIAAKRERKFTPSSGDSALDSVKSSCCSSSGKCDKGVKVKGNQAPTEVSER
;
A
#
# COMPACT_ATOMS: atom_id res chain seq x y z
N MET A 1 -22.93 -53.50 -31.23
CA MET A 1 -22.90 -54.35 -30.03
C MET A 1 -21.47 -54.35 -29.53
N ASP A 2 -20.95 -53.21 -29.09
CA ASP A 2 -21.36 -52.39 -27.93
C ASP A 2 -21.11 -53.11 -26.61
N ASP A 3 -20.37 -52.38 -25.78
CA ASP A 3 -20.28 -52.46 -24.32
C ASP A 3 -19.53 -53.62 -23.69
N ALA A 4 -18.27 -53.36 -23.35
CA ALA A 4 -17.73 -53.69 -22.03
C ALA A 4 -16.83 -52.52 -21.57
N ARG A 5 -17.53 -51.50 -21.09
CA ARG A 5 -17.06 -50.25 -20.50
C ARG A 5 -16.67 -50.51 -19.03
N LEU A 6 -15.44 -50.13 -18.70
CA LEU A 6 -14.94 -49.62 -17.40
C LEU A 6 -15.36 -50.37 -16.11
N SER A 7 -14.40 -51.07 -15.51
CA SER A 7 -14.49 -51.53 -14.12
C SER A 7 -13.12 -51.60 -13.47
N GLU A 8 -12.47 -50.46 -13.24
CA GLU A 8 -11.40 -50.31 -12.23
C GLU A 8 -11.40 -48.85 -11.73
N SER A 9 -12.40 -48.51 -10.92
CA SER A 9 -12.33 -47.41 -9.97
C SER A 9 -12.62 -47.98 -8.59
N GLU A 10 -12.00 -47.40 -7.56
CA GLU A 10 -12.24 -47.64 -6.12
C GLU A 10 -11.21 -48.54 -5.42
N THR A 11 -9.95 -48.07 -5.33
CA THR A 11 -9.04 -48.45 -4.23
C THR A 11 -8.19 -47.25 -3.81
N GLU A 12 -8.78 -46.17 -3.33
CA GLU A 12 -8.05 -45.16 -2.53
C GLU A 12 -9.06 -44.41 -1.68
N LEU A 13 -9.33 -44.80 -0.43
CA LEU A 13 -9.87 -43.92 0.63
C LEU A 13 -9.88 -44.65 2.01
N ASP A 14 -8.76 -45.24 2.44
CA ASP A 14 -8.67 -45.83 3.81
C ASP A 14 -7.51 -45.25 4.64
N TYR A 15 -6.78 -44.26 4.11
CA TYR A 15 -5.62 -43.63 4.78
C TYR A 15 -5.93 -42.34 5.56
N ASP A 16 -7.16 -41.80 5.47
CA ASP A 16 -7.48 -40.49 6.08
C ASP A 16 -8.15 -40.57 7.47
N SER A 17 -8.88 -41.64 7.79
CA SER A 17 -9.70 -41.69 9.02
C SER A 17 -8.87 -41.65 10.31
N ASP A 18 -7.75 -42.37 10.33
CA ASP A 18 -6.88 -42.47 11.52
C ASP A 18 -6.13 -41.16 11.80
N GLN A 19 -5.70 -40.45 10.74
CA GLN A 19 -5.04 -39.15 10.87
C GLN A 19 -6.02 -38.10 11.41
N ILE A 20 -7.26 -38.09 10.91
CA ILE A 20 -8.32 -37.18 11.36
C ILE A 20 -8.63 -37.40 12.85
N GLN A 21 -8.71 -38.66 13.30
CA GLN A 21 -8.94 -38.96 14.72
C GLN A 21 -7.76 -38.55 15.60
N SER A 22 -6.53 -38.77 15.13
CA SER A 22 -5.31 -38.36 15.82
C SER A 22 -5.24 -36.84 16.01
N ASP A 23 -5.52 -36.07 14.95
CA ASP A 23 -5.51 -34.61 14.98
C ASP A 23 -6.56 -34.06 15.97
N MET A 24 -7.77 -34.62 15.96
CA MET A 24 -8.82 -34.23 16.90
C MET A 24 -8.43 -34.56 18.35
N GLN A 25 -7.89 -35.75 18.61
CA GLN A 25 -7.45 -36.13 19.95
C GLN A 25 -6.30 -35.26 20.45
N SER A 26 -5.38 -34.89 19.57
CA SER A 26 -4.28 -33.97 19.85
C SER A 26 -4.80 -32.59 20.28
N VAL A 27 -5.72 -32.00 19.51
CA VAL A 27 -6.31 -30.69 19.82
C VAL A 27 -7.14 -30.72 21.11
N VAL A 28 -7.93 -31.78 21.33
CA VAL A 28 -8.70 -31.96 22.57
C VAL A 28 -7.77 -32.19 23.78
N GLY A 29 -6.64 -32.87 23.57
CA GLY A 29 -5.60 -33.05 24.59
C GLY A 29 -5.00 -31.71 25.01
N LYS A 30 -4.56 -30.90 24.03
CA LYS A 30 -4.06 -29.54 24.26
C LYS A 30 -5.07 -28.67 25.00
N LEU A 31 -6.35 -28.68 24.58
CA LEU A 31 -7.42 -27.94 25.26
C LEU A 31 -7.61 -28.32 26.74
N LYS A 32 -7.35 -29.59 27.10
CA LYS A 32 -7.51 -30.09 28.48
C LYS A 32 -6.30 -29.76 29.36
N GLU A 33 -5.09 -29.86 28.80
CA GLU A 33 -3.85 -29.66 29.55
C GLU A 33 -3.46 -28.19 29.64
N ASP A 34 -3.45 -27.50 28.50
CA ASP A 34 -3.12 -26.07 28.40
C ASP A 34 -3.85 -25.41 27.20
N PRO A 35 -4.99 -24.75 27.43
CA PRO A 35 -5.76 -24.13 26.35
C PRO A 35 -5.05 -22.94 25.68
N LEU A 36 -3.97 -22.41 26.28
CA LEU A 36 -3.17 -21.35 25.67
C LEU A 36 -2.18 -21.87 24.63
N SER A 37 -1.89 -23.17 24.64
CA SER A 37 -1.00 -23.84 23.66
C SER A 37 -1.63 -24.07 22.28
N ILE A 38 -2.92 -23.74 22.12
CA ILE A 38 -3.65 -23.89 20.85
C ILE A 38 -3.18 -22.85 19.84
N THR A 39 -2.67 -23.33 18.71
CA THR A 39 -2.16 -22.47 17.63
C THR A 39 -3.20 -22.26 16.52
N PRO A 40 -3.05 -21.22 15.68
CA PRO A 40 -3.86 -21.06 14.47
C PRO A 40 -3.72 -22.22 13.48
N ASP A 41 -2.56 -22.89 13.45
CA ASP A 41 -2.33 -24.08 12.60
C ASP A 41 -3.16 -25.28 13.07
N ASP A 42 -3.28 -25.48 14.39
CA ASP A 42 -4.13 -26.50 14.99
C ASP A 42 -5.61 -26.28 14.65
N ALA A 43 -6.08 -25.03 14.74
CA ALA A 43 -7.45 -24.65 14.37
C ALA A 43 -7.72 -24.89 12.88
N ARG A 44 -6.76 -24.51 12.01
CA ARG A 44 -6.86 -24.71 10.57
C ARG A 44 -6.95 -26.20 10.20
N ARG A 45 -6.04 -27.04 10.72
CA ARG A 45 -6.06 -28.49 10.49
C ARG A 45 -7.37 -29.13 10.94
N LEU A 46 -7.88 -28.71 12.10
CA LEU A 46 -9.16 -29.21 12.61
C LEU A 46 -10.33 -28.82 11.69
N SER A 47 -10.33 -27.61 11.14
CA SER A 47 -11.37 -27.12 10.22
C SER A 47 -11.32 -27.79 8.84
N GLU A 48 -10.13 -28.13 8.35
CA GLU A 48 -9.93 -28.79 7.05
C GLU A 48 -10.35 -30.26 7.09
N ASN A 49 -10.05 -30.94 8.21
CA ASN A 49 -10.26 -32.37 8.37
C ASN A 49 -11.65 -32.73 8.92
N PHE A 50 -12.37 -31.77 9.51
CA PHE A 50 -13.66 -32.02 10.13
C PHE A 50 -14.78 -31.20 9.49
N ASN A 51 -15.64 -31.88 8.73
CA ASN A 51 -16.82 -31.24 8.17
C ASN A 51 -17.83 -30.91 9.29
N ALA A 52 -18.27 -29.65 9.38
CA ALA A 52 -19.17 -29.13 10.41
C ALA A 52 -20.63 -29.64 10.30
N SER A 53 -20.84 -30.88 9.87
CA SER A 53 -22.16 -31.51 9.72
C SER A 53 -22.87 -31.67 11.07
N ASN A 54 -22.10 -31.87 12.15
CA ASN A 54 -22.64 -32.00 13.50
C ASN A 54 -22.57 -30.66 14.26
N PRO A 55 -23.67 -30.22 14.91
CA PRO A 55 -23.71 -28.95 15.64
C PRO A 55 -22.75 -28.92 16.83
N HIS A 56 -22.40 -30.08 17.40
CA HIS A 56 -21.42 -30.17 18.47
C HIS A 56 -20.00 -29.90 17.97
N SER A 57 -19.60 -30.50 16.85
CA SER A 57 -18.29 -30.30 16.25
C SER A 57 -18.10 -28.87 15.74
N ALA A 58 -19.16 -28.27 15.17
CA ALA A 58 -19.13 -26.86 14.77
C ALA A 58 -18.82 -25.93 15.96
N ARG A 59 -19.36 -26.21 17.15
CA ARG A 59 -19.06 -25.44 18.37
C ARG A 59 -17.63 -25.61 18.82
N ILE A 60 -17.07 -26.83 18.71
CA ILE A 60 -15.68 -27.11 19.09
C ILE A 60 -14.74 -26.36 18.14
N ILE A 61 -14.94 -26.46 16.83
CA ILE A 61 -14.12 -25.75 15.83
C ILE A 61 -14.18 -24.24 16.08
N SER A 62 -15.38 -23.68 16.25
CA SER A 62 -15.54 -22.25 16.53
C SER A 62 -14.88 -21.81 17.84
N ALA A 63 -14.92 -22.63 18.89
CA ALA A 63 -14.24 -22.32 20.16
C ALA A 63 -12.71 -22.40 20.02
N VAL A 64 -12.20 -23.38 19.27
CA VAL A 64 -10.76 -23.54 18.99
C VAL A 64 -10.24 -22.38 18.15
N GLU A 65 -10.99 -21.95 17.13
CA GLU A 65 -10.66 -20.77 16.33
C GLU A 65 -10.69 -19.49 17.18
N ALA A 66 -11.70 -19.31 18.02
CA ALA A 66 -11.80 -18.16 18.90
C ALA A 66 -10.63 -18.10 19.90
N LEU A 67 -10.22 -19.25 20.45
CA LEU A 67 -9.04 -19.34 21.32
C LEU A 67 -7.74 -19.07 20.56
N ALA A 68 -7.56 -19.64 19.37
CA ALA A 68 -6.38 -19.38 18.54
C ALA A 68 -6.25 -17.88 18.18
N ILE A 69 -7.37 -17.20 17.92
CA ILE A 69 -7.42 -15.75 17.66
C ILE A 69 -7.18 -14.92 18.94
N ALA A 70 -7.62 -15.42 20.10
CA ALA A 70 -7.45 -14.77 21.40
C ALA A 70 -6.06 -14.99 22.03
N ASN A 71 -5.28 -15.94 21.50
CA ASN A 71 -3.89 -16.22 21.87
C ASN A 71 -2.83 -15.63 20.90
N PRO A 72 -2.97 -14.43 20.28
CA PRO A 72 -2.07 -13.96 19.24
C PRO A 72 -0.70 -13.48 19.76
N GLU A 73 -0.44 -13.54 21.07
CA GLU A 73 0.81 -13.01 21.65
C GLU A 73 1.95 -14.02 21.82
N LEU A 74 1.77 -15.32 21.55
CA LEU A 74 2.82 -16.32 21.85
C LEU A 74 3.34 -17.15 20.67
N HIS A 75 2.73 -17.08 19.47
CA HIS A 75 3.11 -17.96 18.36
C HIS A 75 3.37 -17.28 17.01
N ASP A 76 3.53 -15.96 16.98
CA ASP A 76 4.06 -15.24 15.83
C ASP A 76 5.61 -15.34 15.74
N ASP A 77 6.15 -16.56 15.79
CA ASP A 77 7.58 -16.85 15.59
C ASP A 77 8.01 -16.75 14.11
N LYS A 78 7.31 -15.96 13.28
CA LYS A 78 7.74 -15.73 11.90
C LYS A 78 7.53 -14.31 11.38
N SER A 79 7.49 -13.31 12.25
CA SER A 79 7.82 -11.94 11.85
C SER A 79 8.26 -11.11 13.05
N THR A 80 9.46 -10.54 12.93
CA THR A 80 10.08 -9.55 13.81
C THR A 80 10.78 -10.09 15.07
N LEU A 81 12.10 -10.23 14.93
CA LEU A 81 13.11 -9.86 15.93
C LEU A 81 12.56 -9.73 17.36
N GLY A 82 12.66 -10.82 18.12
CA GLY A 82 12.51 -10.85 19.58
C GLY A 82 13.61 -10.06 20.30
N MET A 83 13.76 -8.79 19.94
CA MET A 83 14.53 -7.82 20.69
C MET A 83 13.57 -7.18 21.71
N PRO A 84 13.89 -7.21 23.01
CA PRO A 84 13.07 -6.59 24.05
C PRO A 84 12.95 -5.10 23.74
N HIS A 85 11.79 -4.65 23.24
CA HIS A 85 11.50 -3.30 22.71
C HIS A 85 12.68 -2.34 22.82
N ALA A 86 13.74 -2.59 22.04
CA ALA A 86 14.90 -1.75 22.08
C ALA A 86 14.39 -0.43 21.56
N SER A 87 14.39 0.59 22.42
CA SER A 87 13.94 1.92 22.03
C SER A 87 14.57 2.25 20.68
N ILE A 88 13.80 2.84 19.76
CA ILE A 88 14.31 3.21 18.42
C ILE A 88 15.63 3.97 18.55
N LEU A 89 15.77 4.77 19.62
CA LEU A 89 17.00 5.47 19.97
C LEU A 89 18.20 4.54 20.20
N THR A 90 18.00 3.41 20.86
CA THR A 90 19.03 2.38 21.09
C THR A 90 19.45 1.74 19.76
N LEU A 91 18.49 1.35 18.92
CA LEU A 91 18.78 0.78 17.60
C LEU A 91 19.55 1.77 16.71
N VAL A 92 19.19 3.05 16.76
CA VAL A 92 19.90 4.11 16.02
C VAL A 92 21.33 4.27 16.53
N LYS A 93 21.57 4.21 17.84
CA LYS A 93 22.92 4.27 18.42
C LYS A 93 23.74 3.04 18.05
N ASP A 94 23.15 1.86 18.09
CA ASP A 94 23.84 0.61 17.73
C ASP A 94 24.20 0.62 16.24
N LEU A 95 23.28 1.07 15.39
CA LEU A 95 23.54 1.25 13.96
C LEU A 95 24.65 2.29 13.73
N GLN A 96 24.65 3.40 14.46
CA GLN A 96 25.70 4.41 14.37
C GLN A 96 27.07 3.82 14.74
N VAL A 97 27.17 3.12 15.87
CA VAL A 97 28.42 2.45 16.30
C VAL A 97 28.87 1.42 15.27
N ALA A 98 27.95 0.66 14.67
CA ALA A 98 28.27 -0.31 13.63
C ALA A 98 28.82 0.36 12.36
N VAL A 99 28.21 1.47 11.92
CA VAL A 99 28.68 2.27 10.77
C VAL A 99 30.05 2.88 11.04
N ASP A 100 30.30 3.37 12.26
CA ASP A 100 31.58 3.95 12.65
C ASP A 100 32.69 2.88 12.74
N THR A 101 32.35 1.65 13.12
CA THR A 101 33.32 0.54 13.30
C THR A 101 33.64 -0.16 11.97
N SER A 102 32.68 -0.26 11.05
CA SER A 102 32.82 -1.00 9.79
C SER A 102 32.08 -0.30 8.64
N PRO A 103 32.60 0.83 8.13
CA PRO A 103 31.94 1.59 7.07
C PRO A 103 31.83 0.80 5.76
N GLU A 104 32.76 -0.12 5.49
CA GLU A 104 32.72 -1.00 4.31
C GLU A 104 31.55 -2.00 4.32
N ALA A 105 30.95 -2.27 5.48
CA ALA A 105 29.78 -3.13 5.59
C ALA A 105 28.48 -2.40 5.17
N VAL A 106 28.53 -1.08 4.96
CA VAL A 106 27.37 -0.28 4.55
C VAL A 106 27.13 -0.43 3.05
N THR A 107 26.18 -1.30 2.71
CA THR A 107 25.75 -1.49 1.32
C THR A 107 24.79 -0.36 0.87
N PRO A 108 24.71 -0.07 -0.45
CA PRO A 108 23.73 0.88 -0.98
C PRO A 108 22.28 0.48 -0.68
N GLU A 109 22.00 -0.82 -0.55
CA GLU A 109 20.69 -1.32 -0.14
C GLU A 109 20.35 -0.92 1.31
N MET A 110 21.30 -1.06 2.23
CA MET A 110 21.15 -0.62 3.62
C MET A 110 20.87 0.88 3.70
N LEU A 111 21.57 1.69 2.90
CA LEU A 111 21.32 3.12 2.81
C LEU A 111 19.91 3.44 2.28
N SER A 112 19.47 2.74 1.25
CA SER A 112 18.11 2.89 0.69
C SER A 112 17.03 2.56 1.72
N ILE A 113 17.20 1.45 2.45
CA ILE A 113 16.28 1.02 3.51
C ILE A 113 16.27 2.06 4.64
N THR A 114 17.43 2.49 5.10
CA THR A 114 17.57 3.51 6.16
C THR A 114 16.90 4.82 5.75
N GLN A 115 17.12 5.28 4.51
CA GLN A 115 16.48 6.48 3.98
C GLN A 115 14.95 6.35 3.92
N ASN A 116 14.43 5.17 3.53
CA ASN A 116 13.00 4.91 3.53
C ASN A 116 12.41 4.99 4.95
N ILE A 117 13.08 4.38 5.93
CA ILE A 117 12.69 4.44 7.34
C ILE A 117 12.68 5.90 7.83
N VAL A 118 13.75 6.66 7.58
CA VAL A 118 13.83 8.09 7.93
C VAL A 118 12.68 8.88 7.27
N ASN A 119 12.36 8.61 6.01
CA ASN A 119 11.23 9.25 5.34
C ASN A 119 9.89 8.94 6.02
N GLN A 120 9.67 7.68 6.43
CA GLN A 120 8.47 7.29 7.18
C GLN A 120 8.42 7.95 8.55
N MET A 121 9.54 8.00 9.28
CA MET A 121 9.63 8.70 10.56
C MET A 121 9.35 10.20 10.39
N GLN A 122 9.92 10.85 9.37
CA GLN A 122 9.64 12.26 9.06
C GLN A 122 8.17 12.51 8.75
N ASN A 123 7.51 11.57 8.06
CA ASN A 123 6.07 11.64 7.80
C ASN A 123 5.27 11.50 9.10
N ALA A 124 5.62 10.53 9.96
CA ALA A 124 4.94 10.27 11.23
C ALA A 124 5.08 11.44 12.22
N VAL A 125 6.24 12.10 12.26
CA VAL A 125 6.49 13.29 13.10
C VAL A 125 5.86 14.55 12.47
N GLY A 126 5.28 14.45 11.28
CA GLY A 126 4.69 15.59 10.57
C GLY A 126 5.74 16.62 10.10
N LEU A 127 7.02 16.27 10.04
CA LEU A 127 8.09 17.17 9.62
C LEU A 127 8.01 17.52 8.13
N ARG A 128 7.43 16.64 7.29
CA ARG A 128 7.22 16.93 5.87
C ARG A 128 5.99 17.81 5.59
N ASN A 129 5.05 17.85 6.52
CA ASN A 129 3.84 18.68 6.44
C ASN A 129 3.90 19.84 7.44
N ARG A 130 5.07 20.09 8.04
CA ARG A 130 5.25 21.22 8.94
C ARG A 130 5.13 22.49 8.09
N PRO A 131 4.26 23.44 8.46
CA PRO A 131 4.19 24.72 7.78
C PRO A 131 5.58 25.31 7.68
N HIS A 132 6.04 25.56 6.45
CA HIS A 132 7.31 26.22 6.21
C HIS A 132 7.04 27.73 6.13
N PRO A 133 7.19 28.50 7.23
CA PRO A 133 6.91 29.94 7.23
C PRO A 133 7.82 30.72 6.27
N GLU A 134 8.95 30.14 5.88
CA GLU A 134 9.83 30.71 4.86
C GLU A 134 9.23 30.63 3.45
N LEU A 135 8.53 29.53 3.13
CA LEU A 135 7.85 29.35 1.84
C LEU A 135 6.57 30.18 1.74
N GLU A 136 5.96 30.55 2.86
CA GLU A 136 4.76 31.39 2.90
C GLU A 136 5.01 32.77 2.29
N LYS A 137 6.20 33.34 2.50
CA LYS A 137 6.60 34.63 1.89
C LYS A 137 6.75 34.52 0.37
N GLU A 138 7.22 33.38 -0.13
CA GLU A 138 7.32 33.12 -1.56
C GLU A 138 5.92 32.88 -2.17
N LEU A 139 5.08 32.13 -1.47
CA LEU A 139 3.69 31.88 -1.85
C LEU A 139 2.89 33.19 -1.95
N GLN A 140 3.01 34.10 -0.96
CA GLN A 140 2.37 35.42 -1.00
C GLN A 140 2.83 36.27 -2.18
N LYS A 141 4.13 36.23 -2.53
CA LYS A 141 4.66 36.94 -3.70
C LYS A 141 4.10 36.38 -5.01
N GLU A 142 4.05 35.05 -5.15
CA GLU A 142 3.46 34.44 -6.33
C GLU A 142 1.95 34.66 -6.40
N PHE A 143 1.22 34.70 -5.27
CA PHE A 143 -0.17 35.12 -5.24
C PHE A 143 -0.35 36.55 -5.76
N ALA A 144 0.41 37.53 -5.25
CA ALA A 144 0.31 38.92 -5.69
C ALA A 144 0.63 39.10 -7.20
N LYS A 145 1.51 38.25 -7.75
CA LYS A 145 1.87 38.24 -9.18
C LYS A 145 0.82 37.55 -10.05
N LEU A 146 0.16 36.52 -9.54
CA LEU A 146 -0.81 35.73 -10.28
C LEU A 146 -2.25 36.23 -10.13
N GLU A 147 -2.59 36.92 -9.05
CA GLU A 147 -3.90 37.54 -8.82
C GLU A 147 -4.41 38.36 -10.02
N PRO A 148 -3.65 39.34 -10.57
CA PRO A 148 -4.10 40.05 -11.76
C PRO A 148 -4.20 39.13 -12.98
N LYS A 149 -3.30 38.15 -13.14
CA LYS A 149 -3.36 37.23 -14.30
C LYS A 149 -4.56 36.28 -14.24
N VAL A 150 -4.96 35.90 -13.04
CA VAL A 150 -6.15 35.11 -12.74
C VAL A 150 -7.41 35.91 -13.11
N GLU A 151 -7.52 37.17 -12.68
CA GLU A 151 -8.64 38.04 -13.06
C GLU A 151 -8.75 38.24 -14.57
N HIS A 152 -7.61 38.45 -15.24
CA HIS A 152 -7.56 38.61 -16.69
C HIS A 152 -7.67 37.27 -17.46
N GLY A 153 -7.69 36.12 -16.76
CA GLY A 153 -7.81 34.79 -17.36
C GLY A 153 -6.59 34.36 -18.21
N THR A 154 -5.41 34.94 -17.98
CA THR A 154 -4.21 34.74 -18.80
C THR A 154 -3.22 33.73 -18.21
N VAL A 155 -3.56 33.10 -17.08
CA VAL A 155 -2.70 32.14 -16.38
C VAL A 155 -2.31 30.95 -17.26
N THR A 156 -1.04 30.60 -17.23
CA THR A 156 -0.50 29.40 -17.89
C THR A 156 -0.54 28.18 -16.97
N LYS A 157 -0.53 26.97 -17.54
CA LYS A 157 -0.48 25.72 -16.76
C LYS A 157 0.76 25.60 -15.89
N ALA A 158 1.90 26.07 -16.38
CA ALA A 158 3.15 26.05 -15.62
C ALA A 158 3.03 26.92 -14.36
N GLU A 159 2.47 28.12 -14.49
CA GLU A 159 2.20 29.01 -13.35
C GLU A 159 1.20 28.41 -12.37
N ALA A 160 0.09 27.84 -12.85
CA ALA A 160 -0.91 27.20 -12.00
C ALA A 160 -0.36 25.98 -11.24
N ASN A 161 0.48 25.17 -11.90
CA ASN A 161 1.14 24.00 -11.26
C ASN A 161 2.21 24.42 -10.27
N HIS A 162 2.95 25.49 -10.57
CA HIS A 162 3.96 26.06 -9.67
C HIS A 162 3.30 26.56 -8.39
N LEU A 163 2.22 27.35 -8.50
CA LEU A 163 1.46 27.85 -7.38
C LEU A 163 0.87 26.71 -6.53
N HIS A 164 0.31 25.68 -7.16
CA HIS A 164 -0.19 24.49 -6.47
C HIS A 164 0.90 23.73 -5.71
N SER A 165 2.09 23.61 -6.31
CA SER A 165 3.23 22.97 -5.66
C SER A 165 3.72 23.77 -4.45
N LEU A 166 3.72 25.10 -4.54
CA LEU A 166 4.10 25.98 -3.43
C LEU A 166 3.09 25.91 -2.29
N GLU A 167 1.79 25.99 -2.59
CA GLU A 167 0.73 25.89 -1.59
C GLU A 167 0.72 24.51 -0.91
N ALA A 168 0.88 23.43 -1.68
CA ALA A 168 0.98 22.08 -1.12
C ALA A 168 2.20 21.91 -0.21
N ARG A 169 3.31 22.61 -0.45
CA ARG A 169 4.49 22.58 0.43
C ARG A 169 4.33 23.50 1.64
N ALA A 170 3.66 24.64 1.50
CA ALA A 170 3.47 25.59 2.58
C ALA A 170 2.39 25.14 3.57
N HIS A 171 1.29 24.56 3.07
CA HIS A 171 0.10 24.22 3.86
C HIS A 171 -0.22 22.72 3.88
N GLY A 172 0.50 21.89 3.12
CA GLY A 172 0.22 20.45 3.01
C GLY A 172 -0.99 20.12 2.12
N HIS A 173 -1.83 21.10 1.78
CA HIS A 173 -2.99 20.95 0.91
C HIS A 173 -3.30 22.26 0.18
N ALA A 174 -3.95 22.16 -0.98
CA ALA A 174 -4.51 23.32 -1.66
C ALA A 174 -5.94 23.61 -1.16
N GLU A 175 -6.25 24.87 -0.87
CA GLU A 175 -7.58 25.27 -0.43
C GLU A 175 -8.60 25.10 -1.56
N LYS A 176 -9.71 24.41 -1.26
CA LYS A 176 -10.79 24.23 -2.24
C LYS A 176 -11.45 25.57 -2.53
N GLY A 177 -11.33 26.04 -3.77
CA GLY A 177 -11.86 27.35 -4.19
C GLY A 177 -10.92 28.53 -3.93
N GLY A 178 -9.71 28.29 -3.42
CA GLY A 178 -8.67 29.32 -3.31
C GLY A 178 -8.12 29.76 -4.67
N LEU A 179 -7.25 30.77 -4.65
CA LEU A 179 -6.61 31.34 -5.85
C LEU A 179 -5.94 30.27 -6.72
N THR A 180 -5.31 29.27 -6.11
CA THR A 180 -4.69 28.14 -6.84
C THR A 180 -5.71 27.29 -7.59
N ALA A 181 -6.83 26.95 -6.96
CA ALA A 181 -7.90 26.19 -7.61
C ALA A 181 -8.49 27.00 -8.78
N HIS A 182 -8.62 28.31 -8.61
CA HIS A 182 -9.09 29.21 -9.66
C HIS A 182 -8.08 29.30 -10.83
N ALA A 183 -6.79 29.46 -10.53
CA ALA A 183 -5.70 29.46 -11.49
C ALA A 183 -5.65 28.16 -12.31
N GLN A 184 -5.77 27.00 -11.66
CA GLN A 184 -5.83 25.70 -12.34
C GLN A 184 -7.06 25.58 -13.25
N SER A 185 -8.22 26.03 -12.78
CA SER A 185 -9.46 26.02 -13.59
C SER A 185 -9.32 26.90 -14.84
N ILE A 186 -8.73 28.09 -14.73
CA ILE A 186 -8.50 29.00 -15.85
C ILE A 186 -7.51 28.39 -16.85
N ALA A 187 -6.38 27.88 -16.36
CA ALA A 187 -5.39 27.21 -17.20
C ALA A 187 -6.00 26.03 -17.95
N ALA A 188 -6.77 25.17 -17.28
CA ALA A 188 -7.47 24.05 -17.90
C ALA A 188 -8.51 24.50 -18.93
N LYS A 189 -9.29 25.55 -18.65
CA LYS A 189 -10.24 26.12 -19.60
C LYS A 189 -9.55 26.68 -20.84
N ARG A 190 -8.36 27.26 -20.67
CA ARG A 190 -7.54 27.76 -21.77
C ARG A 190 -6.97 26.62 -22.60
N GLU A 191 -6.43 25.56 -21.99
CA GLU A 191 -5.96 24.38 -22.72
C GLU A 191 -7.05 23.80 -23.62
N ARG A 192 -8.29 23.67 -23.13
CA ARG A 192 -9.44 23.21 -23.92
C ARG A 192 -9.80 24.10 -25.11
N LYS A 193 -9.56 25.41 -25.01
CA LYS A 193 -9.81 26.37 -26.10
C LYS A 193 -8.67 26.43 -27.11
N PHE A 194 -7.44 26.14 -26.68
CA PHE A 194 -6.24 26.15 -27.51
C PHE A 194 -5.95 24.79 -28.16
N THR A 195 -6.59 23.71 -27.71
CA THR A 195 -6.77 22.51 -28.52
C THR A 195 -7.94 22.77 -29.47
N PRO A 196 -7.73 23.18 -30.73
CA PRO A 196 -8.83 23.19 -31.69
C PRO A 196 -9.39 21.77 -31.75
N SER A 197 -10.71 21.69 -31.65
CA SER A 197 -11.49 20.50 -31.93
C SER A 197 -11.09 19.94 -33.32
N SER A 198 -10.18 18.97 -33.35
CA SER A 198 -10.24 17.90 -34.35
C SER A 198 -11.29 16.92 -33.85
N GLY A 199 -12.56 17.19 -34.17
CA GLY A 199 -13.66 16.29 -33.84
C GLY A 199 -14.96 17.02 -33.60
N ASP A 200 -15.46 17.69 -34.63
CA ASP A 200 -16.86 18.07 -34.69
C ASP A 200 -17.68 16.78 -34.85
N SER A 201 -18.41 16.40 -33.81
CA SER A 201 -19.55 15.48 -33.88
C SER A 201 -20.41 15.77 -32.67
N ALA A 202 -21.26 16.78 -32.84
CA ALA A 202 -22.43 17.00 -32.00
C ALA A 202 -23.24 15.72 -31.86
N LEU A 203 -23.54 15.31 -30.62
CA LEU A 203 -24.91 15.10 -30.19
C LEU A 203 -25.02 15.39 -28.70
N ASP A 204 -25.95 16.30 -28.42
CA ASP A 204 -26.39 16.79 -27.14
C ASP A 204 -27.14 15.70 -26.35
N SER A 205 -27.36 16.00 -25.07
CA SER A 205 -28.47 15.52 -24.26
C SER A 205 -28.28 14.29 -23.34
N VAL A 206 -28.23 14.62 -22.04
CA VAL A 206 -29.04 14.03 -20.94
C VAL A 206 -28.25 13.45 -19.75
N LYS A 207 -28.52 14.10 -18.59
CA LYS A 207 -28.50 13.67 -17.18
C LYS A 207 -27.20 13.71 -16.39
N SER A 208 -27.17 14.74 -15.56
CA SER A 208 -26.75 14.67 -14.16
C SER A 208 -27.23 13.40 -13.44
N SER A 209 -26.28 12.61 -12.95
CA SER A 209 -26.40 11.94 -11.65
C SER A 209 -25.00 11.68 -11.11
N CYS A 210 -24.72 12.24 -9.93
CA CYS A 210 -23.59 11.85 -9.11
C CYS A 210 -23.73 10.37 -8.71
N CYS A 211 -22.62 9.63 -8.66
CA CYS A 211 -22.12 8.91 -7.47
C CYS A 211 -21.10 7.84 -7.84
N SER A 212 -19.92 7.96 -7.21
CA SER A 212 -19.12 6.90 -6.58
C SER A 212 -18.85 5.62 -7.37
N SER A 213 -17.61 5.48 -7.88
CA SER A 213 -16.93 4.19 -7.88
C SER A 213 -15.41 4.37 -7.87
N SER A 214 -14.79 3.75 -6.88
CA SER A 214 -13.40 3.33 -6.81
C SER A 214 -12.79 2.96 -8.17
N GLY A 215 -11.65 3.55 -8.50
CA GLY A 215 -10.84 3.14 -9.65
C GLY A 215 -9.37 3.43 -9.41
N LYS A 216 -8.62 2.41 -8.98
CA LYS A 216 -7.16 2.36 -9.05
C LYS A 216 -6.73 2.68 -10.49
N CYS A 217 -6.07 3.81 -10.71
CA CYS A 217 -5.32 4.05 -11.94
C CYS A 217 -3.88 3.56 -11.74
N ASP A 218 -3.73 2.24 -11.85
CA ASP A 218 -2.48 1.57 -12.12
C ASP A 218 -2.07 1.89 -13.56
N LYS A 219 -0.99 2.67 -13.75
CA LYS A 219 -0.29 2.74 -15.05
C LYS A 219 1.21 2.79 -14.81
N GLY A 220 1.80 1.60 -14.84
CA GLY A 220 3.23 1.41 -15.03
C GLY A 220 3.69 2.09 -16.33
N VAL A 221 4.62 3.03 -16.20
CA VAL A 221 5.41 3.55 -17.32
C VAL A 221 6.63 2.64 -17.47
N LYS A 222 6.56 1.77 -18.47
CA LYS A 222 7.67 0.95 -18.96
C LYS A 222 8.64 1.88 -19.70
N VAL A 223 9.68 2.35 -19.03
CA VAL A 223 10.77 3.08 -19.66
C VAL A 223 11.55 2.11 -20.53
N LYS A 224 11.31 2.14 -21.84
CA LYS A 224 12.20 1.53 -22.83
C LYS A 224 13.46 2.39 -22.89
N GLY A 225 14.60 1.79 -22.55
CA GLY A 225 15.91 2.37 -22.76
C GLY A 225 16.15 2.62 -24.24
N ASN A 226 16.64 3.81 -24.55
CA ASN A 226 17.27 4.10 -25.82
C ASN A 226 18.78 4.25 -25.57
N GLN A 227 19.53 3.25 -26.03
CA GLN A 227 20.97 3.33 -26.27
C GLN A 227 21.22 4.46 -27.28
N ALA A 228 22.14 5.37 -26.93
CA ALA A 228 22.77 6.26 -27.89
C ALA A 228 23.97 5.53 -28.52
N PRO A 229 24.13 5.52 -29.85
CA PRO A 229 25.31 4.97 -30.50
C PRO A 229 26.48 5.95 -30.43
N THR A 230 27.65 5.41 -30.09
CA THR A 230 28.98 6.00 -30.28
C THR A 230 29.45 5.78 -31.71
N GLU A 231 29.72 6.86 -32.45
CA GLU A 231 30.69 6.95 -33.58
C GLU A 231 31.22 8.41 -33.57
N VAL A 232 32.48 8.70 -33.22
CA VAL A 232 33.71 8.69 -34.07
C VAL A 232 33.57 9.55 -35.34
N SER A 233 34.22 10.73 -35.39
CA SER A 233 35.26 11.06 -36.40
C SER A 233 35.79 12.50 -36.28
N GLU A 234 37.12 12.60 -36.13
CA GLU A 234 38.07 13.57 -36.73
C GLU A 234 37.73 15.08 -36.77
N ARG A 235 38.50 15.88 -36.01
CA ARG A 235 39.68 16.64 -36.49
C ARG A 235 40.42 17.30 -35.33
#